data_AF-A0AA41MLE9-F1
#
_entry.id   AF-A0AA41MLE9-F1
#
_cell.length_a   1.000
_cell.length_b   1.000
_cell.length_c   1.000
_cell.angle_alpha   90.00
_cell.angle_beta   90.00
_cell.angle_gamma   90.00
#
_symmetry.space_group_name_H-M   'P 1'
#
loop_
_entity.id
_entity.type
_entity.pdbx_description
1 polymer ?
#
loop_
_entity_poly.entity_id
_entity_poly.type
_entity_poly.pdbx_seq_one_letter_code
_entity_poly.pdbx_strand_id
1 'polypeptide(L)'
;MSEIRFSNLTWEQVITLDHVLEEVIPIHGRGNFPTLEVKPKDIIHVVKDQLIEQGIIVKDTRLNGSTASYILASHNGIIYKDLDIIFGVELPSDQEFQVVKDSVLGCLLDFLPKGVKKEKITLKTMKEAYVQKMVKVCNKHDRWSLISLSNNTGKNVELKFVNSLRRQFEFSVDSFQILLDPMLDFYSNKSAKLAKEFYPVVVAESMYGDFQEAMIHLKYKLISTRKPEEIRGGGLLKYSNLLVRDFKPACEAEIKTLERYMCSRFFIDFPDVTEQQKKIESYLRNHFIGEEKSKYDYLMTLRGVVNQSTVCLMGHERRQTLNMITLMALKVLGEQNILPNTDNISNESAIDFYRKFGFEIIETKKNYYKRIEPADAHVLQKNLKVPSGQNANAQKTDN
;
A
#
# COMPACT_ATOMS: atom_id res chain seq x y z
N MET A 1 10.83 -1.32 29.82
CA MET A 1 10.18 -1.53 28.51
C MET A 1 9.77 -3.00 28.48
N SER A 2 8.49 -3.32 28.26
CA SER A 2 8.03 -4.71 28.33
C SER A 2 8.68 -5.54 27.21
N GLU A 3 9.35 -6.63 27.56
CA GLU A 3 9.98 -7.58 26.62
C GLU A 3 8.99 -8.16 25.60
N ILE A 4 7.69 -8.07 25.86
CA ILE A 4 6.58 -8.61 25.08
C ILE A 4 6.52 -8.06 23.64
N ARG A 5 7.09 -6.88 23.37
CA ARG A 5 7.07 -6.28 22.02
C ARG A 5 8.16 -6.79 21.07
N PHE A 6 9.10 -7.59 21.57
CA PHE A 6 10.25 -8.07 20.81
C PHE A 6 10.20 -9.59 20.61
N SER A 7 10.76 -10.06 19.51
CA SER A 7 11.03 -11.47 19.27
C SER A 7 12.28 -11.64 18.42
N ASN A 8 13.04 -12.69 18.70
CA ASN A 8 14.14 -13.11 17.82
C ASN A 8 13.55 -13.75 16.57
N LEU A 9 14.18 -13.48 15.41
CA LEU A 9 13.87 -14.21 14.18
C LEU A 9 14.36 -15.65 14.29
N THR A 10 13.56 -16.57 13.76
CA THR A 10 13.97 -17.96 13.53
C THR A 10 14.93 -18.06 12.35
N TRP A 11 15.66 -19.17 12.24
CA TRP A 11 16.54 -19.46 11.09
C TRP A 11 15.84 -19.26 9.73
N GLU A 12 14.61 -19.76 9.58
CA GLU A 12 13.84 -19.63 8.33
C GLU A 12 13.55 -18.16 7.98
N GLN A 13 13.23 -17.35 9.00
CA GLN A 13 13.00 -15.92 8.83
C GLN A 13 14.30 -15.17 8.53
N VAL A 14 15.44 -15.57 9.13
CA VAL A 14 16.75 -14.99 8.81
C VAL A 14 17.18 -15.31 7.39
N ILE A 15 16.97 -16.54 6.90
CA ILE A 15 17.21 -16.89 5.49
C ILE A 15 16.32 -16.10 4.54
N THR A 16 15.05 -15.90 4.90
CA THR A 16 14.13 -15.07 4.11
C THR A 16 14.59 -13.61 4.07
N LEU A 17 15.04 -13.07 5.20
CA LEU A 17 15.64 -11.74 5.29
C LEU A 17 16.90 -11.62 4.44
N ASP A 18 17.81 -12.59 4.52
CA ASP A 18 19.04 -12.63 3.73
C ASP A 18 18.74 -12.60 2.23
N HIS A 19 17.81 -13.45 1.78
CA HIS A 19 17.36 -13.45 0.39
C HIS A 19 16.81 -12.08 -0.04
N VAL A 20 15.97 -11.44 0.78
CA VAL A 20 15.45 -10.10 0.49
C VAL A 20 16.57 -9.06 0.40
N LEU A 21 17.59 -9.17 1.26
CA LEU A 21 18.70 -8.22 1.30
C LEU A 21 19.74 -8.43 0.18
N GLU A 22 19.83 -9.64 -0.38
CA GLU A 22 20.69 -10.02 -1.50
C GLU A 22 20.02 -9.91 -2.88
N GLU A 23 18.68 -9.85 -2.94
CA GLU A 23 17.92 -9.71 -4.19
C GLU A 23 18.30 -8.40 -4.89
N VAL A 24 18.71 -8.48 -6.16
CA VAL A 24 19.02 -7.30 -6.97
C VAL A 24 17.72 -6.62 -7.38
N ILE A 25 17.54 -5.36 -6.97
CA ILE A 25 16.36 -4.55 -7.26
C ILE A 25 16.73 -3.47 -8.29
N PRO A 26 15.96 -3.35 -9.39
CA PRO A 26 16.19 -2.31 -10.39
C PRO A 26 15.61 -0.95 -9.94
N ILE A 27 16.47 0.08 -9.90
CA ILE A 27 16.06 1.47 -9.72
C ILE A 27 16.09 2.15 -11.08
N HIS A 28 14.91 2.45 -11.60
CA HIS A 28 14.74 2.91 -12.97
C HIS A 28 15.05 4.41 -13.09
N GLY A 29 15.97 4.74 -13.99
CA GLY A 29 16.25 6.13 -14.37
C GLY A 29 15.16 6.69 -15.28
N ARG A 30 14.79 7.96 -15.08
CA ARG A 30 13.90 8.69 -16.00
C ARG A 30 14.66 9.18 -17.22
N GLY A 31 13.98 9.21 -18.37
CA GLY A 31 14.59 9.65 -19.63
C GLY A 31 15.69 8.69 -20.07
N ASN A 32 16.89 9.23 -20.35
CA ASN A 32 18.04 8.45 -20.84
C ASN A 32 18.97 7.95 -19.72
N PHE A 33 18.58 8.10 -18.46
CA PHE A 33 19.39 7.63 -17.34
C PHE A 33 19.32 6.10 -17.22
N PRO A 34 20.47 5.42 -17.01
CA PRO A 34 20.49 3.96 -16.93
C PRO A 34 19.76 3.45 -15.69
N THR A 35 19.21 2.24 -15.75
CA THR A 35 18.72 1.53 -14.57
C THR A 35 19.89 1.18 -13.65
N LEU A 36 19.76 1.44 -12.35
CA LEU A 36 20.72 1.01 -11.34
C LEU A 36 20.31 -0.37 -10.84
N GLU A 37 21.26 -1.31 -10.80
CA GLU A 37 21.07 -2.63 -10.21
C GLU A 37 21.64 -2.63 -8.80
N VAL A 38 20.76 -2.66 -7.80
CA VAL A 38 21.12 -2.39 -6.41
C VAL A 38 20.62 -3.50 -5.51
N LYS A 39 21.50 -4.02 -4.64
CA LYS A 39 21.07 -4.88 -3.54
C LYS A 39 20.74 -4.03 -2.32
N PRO A 40 19.65 -4.33 -1.58
CA PRO A 40 19.30 -3.61 -0.36
C PRO A 40 20.45 -3.49 0.63
N LYS A 41 21.17 -4.57 0.91
CA LYS A 41 22.31 -4.52 1.85
C LYS A 41 23.35 -3.48 1.43
N ASP A 42 23.63 -3.36 0.13
CA ASP A 42 24.69 -2.49 -0.38
C ASP A 42 24.29 -1.02 -0.26
N ILE A 43 23.07 -0.66 -0.68
CA ILE A 43 22.59 0.74 -0.54
C ILE A 43 22.41 1.13 0.91
N ILE A 44 21.95 0.21 1.78
CA ILE A 44 21.81 0.49 3.21
C ILE A 44 23.18 0.75 3.83
N HIS A 45 24.19 -0.07 3.53
CA HIS A 45 25.55 0.13 4.01
C HIS A 45 26.14 1.46 3.54
N VAL A 46 26.14 1.71 2.22
CA VAL A 46 26.75 2.92 1.65
C VAL A 46 26.07 4.19 2.19
N VAL A 47 24.74 4.18 2.33
CA VAL A 47 24.01 5.33 2.90
C VAL A 47 24.33 5.49 4.39
N LYS A 48 24.37 4.40 5.18
CA LYS A 48 24.70 4.44 6.61
C LYS A 48 26.09 5.00 6.83
N ASP A 49 27.09 4.49 6.11
CA ASP A 49 28.49 4.92 6.23
C ASP A 49 28.64 6.39 5.83
N GLN A 50 28.04 6.80 4.71
CA GLN A 50 28.06 8.19 4.25
C GLN A 50 27.42 9.15 5.26
N LEU A 51 26.30 8.76 5.90
CA LEU A 51 25.67 9.59 6.93
C LEU A 51 26.58 9.78 8.13
N ILE A 52 27.22 8.71 8.61
CA ILE A 52 28.15 8.75 9.74
C ILE A 52 29.36 9.62 9.41
N GLU A 53 29.94 9.48 8.22
CA GLU A 53 31.06 10.31 7.76
C GLU A 53 30.71 11.80 7.68
N GLN A 54 29.46 12.13 7.34
CA GLN A 54 28.96 13.51 7.33
C GLN A 54 28.53 14.02 8.71
N GLY A 55 28.78 13.25 9.78
CA GLY A 55 28.51 13.64 11.17
C GLY A 55 27.06 13.43 11.61
N ILE A 56 26.24 12.69 10.85
CA ILE A 56 24.89 12.30 11.27
C ILE A 56 24.97 11.08 12.17
N ILE A 57 24.41 11.16 13.37
CA ILE A 57 24.30 10.03 14.29
C ILE A 57 23.22 9.08 13.79
N VAL A 58 23.59 7.85 13.46
CA VAL A 58 22.68 6.74 13.11
C VAL A 58 22.58 5.79 14.30
N LYS A 59 21.40 5.72 14.93
CA LYS A 59 21.11 4.92 16.13
C LYS A 59 20.86 3.46 15.80
N ASP A 60 20.02 3.24 14.80
CA ASP A 60 19.66 1.90 14.33
C ASP A 60 19.21 1.94 12.86
N THR A 61 19.25 0.76 12.23
CA THR A 61 18.69 0.55 10.89
C THR A 61 17.62 -0.53 10.96
N ARG A 62 16.46 -0.28 10.36
CA ARG A 62 15.30 -1.18 10.45
C ARG A 62 14.65 -1.40 9.10
N LEU A 63 14.17 -2.61 8.88
CA LEU A 63 13.26 -2.94 7.77
C LEU A 63 11.82 -2.89 8.29
N ASN A 64 10.94 -2.20 7.59
CA ASN A 64 9.56 -1.94 8.00
C ASN A 64 8.55 -2.42 6.95
N GLY A 65 7.27 -2.23 7.25
CA GLY A 65 6.18 -2.31 6.29
C GLY A 65 5.88 -3.74 5.86
N SER A 66 5.32 -3.88 4.65
CA SER A 66 4.89 -5.19 4.14
C SER A 66 6.02 -6.21 4.01
N THR A 67 7.27 -5.73 3.84
CA THR A 67 8.45 -6.58 3.73
C THR A 67 8.81 -7.24 5.06
N ALA A 68 8.73 -6.50 6.17
CA ALA A 68 8.91 -7.09 7.49
C ALA A 68 7.87 -8.19 7.78
N SER A 69 6.59 -7.92 7.47
CA SER A 69 5.52 -8.90 7.61
C SER A 69 5.73 -10.13 6.72
N TYR A 70 6.20 -9.94 5.48
CA TYR A 70 6.55 -11.04 4.58
C TYR A 70 7.67 -11.91 5.17
N ILE A 71 8.73 -11.32 5.71
CA ILE A 71 9.83 -12.10 6.31
C ILE A 71 9.33 -12.92 7.49
N LEU A 72 8.44 -12.36 8.32
CA LEU A 72 7.94 -13.03 9.51
C LEU A 72 6.93 -14.15 9.20
N ALA A 73 6.19 -14.07 8.09
CA ALA A 73 5.12 -14.99 7.73
C ALA A 73 5.07 -15.32 6.22
N SER A 74 6.23 -15.62 5.62
CA SER A 74 6.39 -15.84 4.17
C SER A 74 5.51 -16.96 3.60
N HIS A 75 5.14 -17.94 4.44
CA HIS A 75 4.30 -19.08 4.08
C HIS A 75 2.79 -18.76 4.01
N ASN A 76 2.35 -17.55 4.38
CA ASN A 76 0.93 -17.19 4.52
C ASN A 76 0.33 -16.47 3.30
N GLY A 77 0.99 -16.53 2.14
CA GLY A 77 0.55 -15.80 0.94
C GLY A 77 0.62 -14.28 1.10
N ILE A 78 1.42 -13.80 2.07
CA ILE A 78 1.73 -12.38 2.22
C ILE A 78 2.71 -12.03 1.11
N ILE A 79 2.39 -10.99 0.36
CA ILE A 79 3.24 -10.44 -0.68
C ILE A 79 3.73 -9.09 -0.18
N TYR A 80 5.02 -8.84 -0.31
CA TYR A 80 5.57 -7.51 -0.07
C TYR A 80 5.66 -6.73 -1.36
N LYS A 81 5.57 -5.41 -1.23
CA LYS A 81 5.58 -4.49 -2.36
C LYS A 81 6.83 -3.63 -2.32
N ASP A 82 6.83 -2.63 -1.45
CA ASP A 82 7.91 -1.68 -1.30
C ASP A 82 8.89 -2.16 -0.23
N LEU A 83 10.17 -1.85 -0.45
CA LEU A 83 11.24 -2.07 0.52
C LEU A 83 11.38 -0.82 1.37
N ASP A 84 10.79 -0.84 2.56
CA ASP A 84 10.76 0.28 3.49
C ASP A 84 11.92 0.18 4.50
N ILE A 85 12.97 0.99 4.31
CA ILE A 85 14.09 1.07 5.24
C ILE A 85 13.95 2.30 6.12
N ILE A 86 14.09 2.12 7.43
CA ILE A 86 14.14 3.19 8.42
C ILE A 86 15.56 3.29 8.98
N PHE A 87 16.15 4.46 8.86
CA PHE A 87 17.35 4.86 9.61
C PHE A 87 16.89 5.70 10.80
N GLY A 88 17.08 5.21 12.02
CA GLY A 88 16.93 6.00 13.23
C GLY A 88 18.09 6.99 13.30
N VAL A 89 17.83 8.29 13.11
CA VAL A 89 18.89 9.32 13.03
C VAL A 89 18.62 10.48 13.97
N GLU A 90 19.67 11.20 14.37
CA GLU A 90 19.50 12.49 15.04
C GLU A 90 19.47 13.64 14.04
N LEU A 91 18.40 14.43 14.08
CA LEU A 91 18.21 15.59 13.21
C LEU A 91 17.99 16.82 14.10
N PRO A 92 19.02 17.45 14.68
CA PRO A 92 18.83 18.59 15.58
C PRO A 92 18.31 19.84 14.85
N SER A 93 18.73 20.07 13.60
CA SER A 93 18.40 21.27 12.83
C SER A 93 17.97 20.94 11.40
N ASP A 94 17.64 21.99 10.64
CA ASP A 94 17.20 21.86 9.26
C ASP A 94 18.36 21.60 8.29
N GLN A 95 19.60 21.84 8.72
CA GLN A 95 20.81 21.56 7.96
C GLN A 95 21.01 20.05 7.76
N GLU A 96 20.73 19.24 8.77
CA GLU A 96 20.91 17.79 8.67
C GLU A 96 19.95 17.15 7.67
N PHE A 97 18.77 17.73 7.44
CA PHE A 97 17.90 17.27 6.34
C PHE A 97 18.55 17.44 4.97
N GLN A 98 19.31 18.52 4.78
CA GLN A 98 20.04 18.76 3.54
C GLN A 98 21.21 17.78 3.41
N VAL A 99 21.95 17.55 4.50
CA VAL A 99 23.05 16.56 4.55
C VAL A 99 22.54 15.16 4.22
N VAL A 100 21.42 14.72 4.82
CA VAL A 100 20.80 13.43 4.52
C VAL A 100 20.44 13.32 3.04
N LYS A 101 19.78 14.35 2.49
CA LYS A 101 19.39 14.36 1.08
C LYS A 101 20.61 14.27 0.16
N ASP A 102 21.63 15.07 0.43
CA ASP A 102 22.82 15.13 -0.42
C ASP A 102 23.65 13.85 -0.30
N SER A 103 23.73 13.26 0.89
CA SER A 103 24.36 11.96 1.14
C SER A 103 23.72 10.85 0.31
N VAL A 104 22.39 10.68 0.41
CA VAL A 104 21.67 9.65 -0.36
C VAL A 104 21.85 9.84 -1.87
N LEU A 105 21.69 11.09 -2.36
CA LEU A 105 21.87 11.37 -3.80
C LEU A 105 23.31 11.15 -4.26
N GLY A 106 24.29 11.40 -3.39
CA GLY A 106 25.70 11.10 -3.62
C GLY A 106 25.94 9.60 -3.75
N CYS A 107 25.42 8.81 -2.81
CA CYS A 107 25.53 7.34 -2.82
C CYS A 107 24.97 6.71 -4.11
N LEU A 108 23.90 7.28 -4.69
CA LEU A 108 23.34 6.77 -5.95
C LEU A 108 24.34 6.82 -7.12
N LEU A 109 25.34 7.72 -7.08
CA LEU A 109 26.38 7.80 -8.10
C LEU A 109 27.27 6.55 -8.11
N ASP A 110 27.40 5.85 -6.99
CA ASP A 110 28.25 4.68 -6.85
C ASP A 110 27.65 3.45 -7.56
N PHE A 111 26.33 3.42 -7.69
CA PHE A 111 25.59 2.37 -8.38
C PHE A 111 25.46 2.58 -9.89
N LEU A 112 26.00 3.67 -10.45
CA LEU A 112 25.99 3.88 -11.90
C LEU A 112 26.85 2.82 -12.62
N PRO A 113 26.40 2.29 -13.77
CA PRO A 113 27.16 1.31 -14.54
C PRO A 113 28.56 1.79 -14.95
N LYS A 114 29.48 0.84 -15.11
CA LYS A 114 30.85 1.11 -15.58
C LYS A 114 30.78 1.80 -16.96
N GLY A 115 31.49 2.93 -17.10
CA GLY A 115 31.53 3.71 -18.35
C GLY A 115 30.71 5.01 -18.33
N VAL A 116 29.87 5.24 -17.31
CA VAL A 116 29.17 6.52 -17.13
C VAL A 116 30.14 7.58 -16.60
N LYS A 117 30.24 8.71 -17.30
CA LYS A 117 31.06 9.85 -16.86
C LYS A 117 30.41 10.57 -15.68
N LYS A 118 30.85 10.25 -14.45
CA LYS A 118 30.30 10.81 -13.20
C LYS A 118 30.59 12.30 -13.01
N GLU A 119 31.68 12.81 -13.58
CA GLU A 119 32.18 14.19 -13.40
C GLU A 119 31.18 15.31 -13.74
N LYS A 120 30.23 15.05 -14.64
CA LYS A 120 29.22 16.03 -15.07
C LYS A 120 27.87 15.85 -14.41
N ILE A 121 27.70 14.83 -13.58
CA ILE A 121 26.42 14.49 -12.96
C ILE A 121 26.30 15.21 -11.62
N THR A 122 25.28 16.05 -11.50
CA THR A 122 25.00 16.79 -10.26
C THR A 122 24.00 16.04 -9.39
N LEU A 123 23.94 16.34 -8.09
CA LEU A 123 22.90 15.80 -7.19
C LEU A 123 21.49 16.17 -7.65
N LYS A 124 21.31 17.36 -8.24
CA LYS A 124 20.02 17.77 -8.83
C LYS A 124 19.61 16.84 -9.96
N THR A 125 20.56 16.48 -10.82
CA THR A 125 20.36 15.52 -11.90
C THR A 125 19.98 14.13 -11.36
N MET A 126 20.67 13.65 -10.34
CA MET A 126 20.36 12.35 -9.69
C MET A 126 18.96 12.34 -9.09
N LYS A 127 18.57 13.43 -8.43
CA LYS A 127 17.22 13.62 -7.91
C LYS A 127 16.17 13.52 -9.02
N GLU A 128 16.35 14.27 -10.10
CA GLU A 128 15.38 14.30 -11.21
C GLU A 128 15.28 12.94 -11.93
N ALA A 129 16.40 12.22 -12.02
CA ALA A 129 16.50 10.94 -12.71
C ALA A 129 15.90 9.77 -11.89
N TYR A 130 16.22 9.65 -10.61
CA TYR A 130 15.98 8.42 -9.83
C TYR A 130 14.98 8.56 -8.70
N VAL A 131 14.72 9.77 -8.22
CA VAL A 131 13.84 9.97 -7.06
C VAL A 131 12.39 10.14 -7.51
N GLN A 132 11.53 9.23 -7.06
CA GLN A 132 10.11 9.28 -7.36
C GLN A 132 9.39 10.27 -6.45
N LYS A 133 9.72 10.27 -5.15
CA LYS A 133 9.05 11.08 -4.14
C LYS A 133 10.03 11.44 -3.02
N MET A 134 9.95 12.69 -2.56
CA MET A 134 10.60 13.11 -1.32
C MET A 134 9.62 13.79 -0.39
N VAL A 135 9.76 13.55 0.90
CA VAL A 135 8.95 14.15 1.95
C VAL A 135 9.87 14.61 3.07
N LYS A 136 9.68 15.85 3.53
CA LYS A 136 10.28 16.36 4.76
C LYS A 136 9.16 16.72 5.72
N VAL A 137 9.19 16.16 6.92
CA VAL A 137 8.28 16.51 8.01
C VAL A 137 9.10 17.02 9.18
N CYS A 138 8.80 18.25 9.61
CA CYS A 138 9.48 18.93 10.70
C CYS A 138 8.43 19.72 11.48
N ASN A 139 7.94 19.14 12.58
CA ASN A 139 7.00 19.78 13.50
C ASN A 139 7.29 19.35 14.94
N LYS A 140 6.48 19.81 15.90
CA LYS A 140 6.67 19.56 17.34
C LYS A 140 6.70 18.07 17.72
N HIS A 141 6.02 17.20 16.97
CA HIS A 141 5.87 15.79 17.30
C HIS A 141 6.63 14.87 16.33
N ASP A 142 6.66 15.25 15.06
CA ASP A 142 7.24 14.45 13.98
C ASP A 142 8.41 15.19 13.33
N ARG A 143 9.57 14.51 13.30
CA ARG A 143 10.78 14.98 12.62
C ARG A 143 11.41 13.82 11.84
N TRP A 144 11.16 13.79 10.54
CA TRP A 144 11.64 12.73 9.66
C TRP A 144 11.65 13.14 8.19
N SER A 145 12.46 12.45 7.40
CA SER A 145 12.58 12.59 5.94
C SER A 145 12.30 11.26 5.25
N LEU A 146 11.87 11.29 3.99
CA LEU A 146 11.71 10.10 3.15
C LEU A 146 12.17 10.41 1.74
N ILE A 147 12.92 9.47 1.16
CA ILE A 147 13.35 9.46 -0.24
C ILE A 147 12.95 8.12 -0.83
N SER A 148 12.00 8.13 -1.75
CA SER A 148 11.50 6.95 -2.46
C SER A 148 12.10 6.91 -3.86
N LEU A 149 12.79 5.82 -4.17
CA LEU A 149 13.51 5.60 -5.41
C LEU A 149 12.61 4.86 -6.40
N SER A 150 12.64 5.29 -7.66
CA SER A 150 11.70 4.83 -8.68
C SER A 150 11.92 3.37 -9.06
N ASN A 151 10.89 2.54 -8.89
CA ASN A 151 10.85 1.22 -9.51
C ASN A 151 9.57 1.04 -10.32
N ASN A 152 9.72 0.94 -11.64
CA ASN A 152 8.59 0.83 -12.55
C ASN A 152 7.86 -0.51 -12.46
N THR A 153 8.44 -1.51 -11.77
CA THR A 153 7.76 -2.79 -11.49
C THR A 153 6.93 -2.76 -10.20
N GLY A 154 6.94 -1.63 -9.48
CA GLY A 154 6.12 -1.43 -8.29
C GLY A 154 6.72 -1.90 -6.98
N LYS A 155 8.01 -2.30 -6.96
CA LYS A 155 8.79 -2.54 -5.72
C LYS A 155 9.72 -1.36 -5.42
N ASN A 156 9.19 -0.25 -4.93
CA ASN A 156 10.03 0.93 -4.69
C ASN A 156 10.96 0.70 -3.50
N VAL A 157 12.12 1.37 -3.51
CA VAL A 157 13.02 1.41 -2.35
C VAL A 157 12.76 2.72 -1.63
N GLU A 158 12.20 2.65 -0.43
CA GLU A 158 11.90 3.82 0.40
C GLU A 158 12.91 3.93 1.54
N LEU A 159 13.74 4.97 1.50
CA LEU A 159 14.70 5.28 2.55
C LEU A 159 14.11 6.37 3.45
N LYS A 160 13.78 6.03 4.69
CA LYS A 160 13.16 6.90 5.67
C LYS A 160 14.15 7.21 6.80
N PHE A 161 14.33 8.49 7.10
CA PHE A 161 15.27 8.97 8.10
C PHE A 161 14.48 9.57 9.25
N VAL A 162 14.42 8.87 10.38
CA VAL A 162 13.50 9.15 11.48
C VAL A 162 14.24 9.61 12.72
N ASN A 163 13.98 10.85 13.14
CA ASN A 163 14.39 11.34 14.47
C ASN A 163 13.25 11.19 15.48
N SER A 164 12.03 11.59 15.09
CA SER A 164 10.82 11.32 15.87
C SER A 164 9.64 11.04 14.94
N LEU A 165 8.84 10.03 15.29
CA LEU A 165 7.65 9.64 14.53
C LEU A 165 6.57 9.16 15.49
N ARG A 166 5.49 9.93 15.58
CA ARG A 166 4.35 9.60 16.45
C ARG A 166 3.60 8.37 15.95
N ARG A 167 3.35 8.30 14.64
CA ARG A 167 2.56 7.24 13.99
C ARG A 167 3.48 6.24 13.31
N GLN A 168 3.65 5.07 13.94
CA GLN A 168 4.58 4.06 13.45
C GLN A 168 3.90 2.84 12.80
N PHE A 169 2.58 2.70 12.97
CA PHE A 169 1.77 1.66 12.34
C PHE A 169 0.32 2.13 12.15
N GLU A 170 -0.43 1.45 11.29
CA GLU A 170 -1.88 1.67 11.15
C GLU A 170 -2.68 0.48 11.68
N PHE A 171 -2.27 -0.75 11.33
CA PHE A 171 -2.84 -2.00 11.82
C PHE A 171 -1.73 -2.90 12.42
N SER A 172 -2.13 -3.93 13.15
CA SER A 172 -1.18 -4.90 13.72
C SER A 172 -0.31 -5.58 12.65
N VAL A 173 -0.91 -5.91 11.51
CA VAL A 173 -0.30 -6.71 10.43
C VAL A 173 0.82 -5.99 9.69
N ASP A 174 0.93 -4.67 9.81
CA ASP A 174 1.98 -3.83 9.19
C ASP A 174 2.85 -3.11 10.24
N SER A 175 2.80 -3.57 11.50
CA SER A 175 3.48 -2.90 12.62
C SER A 175 4.90 -3.39 12.88
N PHE A 176 5.40 -4.34 12.11
CA PHE A 176 6.67 -5.00 12.37
C PHE A 176 7.85 -4.20 11.84
N GLN A 177 8.89 -4.10 12.67
CA GLN A 177 10.19 -3.55 12.31
C GLN A 177 11.29 -4.55 12.67
N ILE A 178 12.14 -4.90 11.71
CA ILE A 178 13.26 -5.84 11.91
C ILE A 178 14.55 -5.03 12.02
N LEU A 179 15.29 -5.18 13.11
CA LEU A 179 16.60 -4.55 13.30
C LEU A 179 17.62 -5.18 12.36
N LEU A 180 18.21 -4.38 11.47
CA LEU A 180 19.10 -4.86 10.42
C LEU A 180 20.58 -4.84 10.83
N ASP A 181 20.96 -4.06 11.84
CA ASP A 181 22.38 -3.87 12.19
C ASP A 181 23.13 -5.20 12.42
N PRO A 182 22.58 -6.22 13.12
CA PRO A 182 23.27 -7.51 13.25
C PRO A 182 23.54 -8.23 11.92
N MET A 183 22.64 -8.11 10.93
CA MET A 183 22.83 -8.68 9.59
C MET A 183 23.85 -7.87 8.78
N LEU A 184 23.79 -6.55 8.86
CA LEU A 184 24.71 -5.64 8.18
C LEU A 184 26.15 -5.82 8.69
N ASP A 185 26.33 -5.92 10.01
CA ASP A 185 27.63 -6.20 10.62
C ASP A 185 28.17 -7.58 10.18
N PHE A 186 27.28 -8.57 10.04
CA PHE A 186 27.64 -9.88 9.51
C PHE A 186 28.13 -9.81 8.06
N TYR A 187 27.47 -9.05 7.19
CA TYR A 187 27.89 -8.86 5.80
C TYR A 187 29.22 -8.14 5.64
N SER A 188 29.58 -7.30 6.60
CA SER A 188 30.87 -6.61 6.62
C SER A 188 32.05 -7.60 6.71
N ASN A 189 31.81 -8.80 7.27
CA ASN A 189 32.78 -9.88 7.27
C ASN A 189 32.69 -10.74 6.00
N LYS A 190 33.55 -10.46 5.03
CA LYS A 190 33.63 -11.19 3.74
C LYS A 190 33.83 -12.71 3.84
N SER A 191 34.30 -13.21 5.00
CA SER A 191 34.52 -14.64 5.22
C SER A 191 33.30 -15.37 5.82
N ALA A 192 32.34 -14.63 6.38
CA ALA A 192 31.18 -15.18 7.05
C ALA A 192 30.17 -15.69 6.03
N LYS A 193 29.73 -16.94 6.20
CA LYS A 193 28.63 -17.55 5.43
C LYS A 193 27.53 -17.92 6.40
N LEU A 194 26.29 -17.59 6.04
CA LEU A 194 25.12 -17.99 6.81
C LEU A 194 25.03 -19.52 6.86
N ALA A 195 25.03 -20.07 8.06
CA ALA A 195 24.77 -21.47 8.34
C ALA A 195 23.78 -21.58 9.51
N LYS A 196 23.04 -22.68 9.60
CA LYS A 196 22.02 -22.85 10.65
C LYS A 196 22.63 -22.82 12.05
N GLU A 197 23.88 -23.21 12.17
CA GLU A 197 24.67 -23.20 13.41
C GLU A 197 25.35 -21.85 13.64
N PHE A 198 25.42 -20.98 12.62
CA PHE A 198 26.15 -19.72 12.66
C PHE A 198 25.44 -18.63 11.85
N TYR A 199 24.57 -17.88 12.54
CA TYR A 199 23.86 -16.72 12.00
C TYR A 199 23.70 -15.64 13.08
N PRO A 200 23.62 -14.36 12.71
CA PRO A 200 23.46 -13.27 13.67
C PRO A 200 22.09 -13.35 14.34
N VAL A 201 22.03 -12.96 15.62
CA VAL A 201 20.75 -12.85 16.33
C VAL A 201 20.04 -11.58 15.88
N VAL A 202 19.02 -11.76 15.04
CA VAL A 202 18.20 -10.66 14.50
C VAL A 202 16.93 -10.53 15.33
N VAL A 203 16.60 -9.30 15.71
CA VAL A 203 15.42 -9.00 16.55
C VAL A 203 14.38 -8.25 15.73
N ALA A 204 13.12 -8.65 15.85
CA ALA A 204 11.97 -7.88 15.37
C ALA A 204 11.23 -7.23 16.54
N GLU A 205 10.68 -6.05 16.29
CA GLU A 205 9.83 -5.30 17.20
C GLU A 205 8.44 -5.10 16.57
N SER A 206 7.39 -5.23 17.37
CA SER A 206 6.04 -4.85 16.97
C SER A 206 5.69 -3.46 17.53
N MET A 207 5.47 -2.50 16.64
CA MET A 207 5.02 -1.16 17.02
C MET A 207 3.57 -1.13 17.51
N TYR A 208 2.81 -2.20 17.27
CA TYR A 208 1.44 -2.40 17.76
C TYR A 208 1.42 -2.63 19.29
N GLY A 209 2.50 -3.16 19.86
CA GLY A 209 2.60 -3.50 21.27
C GLY A 209 3.04 -4.95 21.44
N ASP A 210 2.10 -5.85 21.69
CA ASP A 210 2.43 -7.27 21.87
C ASP A 210 2.83 -7.93 20.54
N PHE A 211 4.04 -8.49 20.49
CA PHE A 211 4.57 -9.12 19.28
C PHE A 211 3.81 -10.39 18.91
N GLN A 212 3.50 -11.23 19.88
CA GLN A 212 2.84 -12.53 19.64
C GLN A 212 1.40 -12.32 19.18
N GLU A 213 0.70 -11.34 19.76
CA GLU A 213 -0.64 -10.96 19.30
C GLU A 213 -0.60 -10.43 17.86
N ALA A 214 0.33 -9.54 17.53
CA ALA A 214 0.48 -9.06 16.15
C ALA A 214 0.81 -10.22 15.18
N MET A 215 1.62 -11.20 15.61
CA MET A 215 1.92 -12.40 14.82
C MET A 215 0.70 -13.29 14.61
N ILE A 216 -0.17 -13.44 15.62
CA ILE A 216 -1.45 -14.13 15.48
C ILE A 216 -2.31 -13.41 14.45
N HIS A 217 -2.42 -12.08 14.55
CA HIS A 217 -3.17 -11.29 13.57
C HIS A 217 -2.62 -11.49 12.14
N LEU A 218 -1.30 -11.46 11.97
CA LEU A 218 -0.69 -11.69 10.67
C LEU A 218 -0.95 -13.12 10.17
N LYS A 219 -0.86 -14.11 11.06
CA LYS A 219 -1.02 -15.53 10.72
C LYS A 219 -2.42 -15.86 10.24
N TYR A 220 -3.43 -15.34 10.94
CA TYR A 220 -4.84 -15.62 10.68
C TYR A 220 -5.54 -14.54 9.85
N LYS A 221 -4.76 -13.64 9.23
CA LYS A 221 -5.25 -12.51 8.43
C LYS A 221 -6.31 -11.68 9.16
N LEU A 222 -6.01 -11.25 10.38
CA LEU A 222 -6.92 -10.46 11.21
C LEU A 222 -6.56 -8.97 11.18
N ILE A 223 -7.57 -8.11 11.08
CA ILE A 223 -7.44 -6.65 11.10
C ILE A 223 -7.72 -6.17 12.52
N SER A 224 -6.71 -5.57 13.14
CA SER A 224 -6.81 -4.95 14.46
C SER A 224 -5.94 -3.70 14.55
N THR A 225 -6.35 -2.73 15.36
CA THR A 225 -5.57 -1.54 15.70
C THR A 225 -5.84 -1.14 17.14
N ARG A 226 -4.81 -0.72 17.87
CA ARG A 226 -4.93 -0.23 19.26
C ARG A 226 -4.96 1.29 19.36
N LYS A 227 -4.70 1.99 18.25
CA LYS A 227 -4.60 3.45 18.19
C LYS A 227 -5.47 4.02 17.06
N PRO A 228 -6.80 3.81 17.09
CA PRO A 228 -7.69 4.33 16.06
C PRO A 228 -7.52 5.84 15.85
N GLU A 229 -7.25 6.61 16.92
CA GLU A 229 -7.03 8.05 16.89
C GLU A 229 -5.83 8.49 16.05
N GLU A 230 -4.86 7.59 15.82
CA GLU A 230 -3.70 7.86 14.99
C GLU A 230 -3.95 7.58 13.50
N ILE A 231 -5.03 6.89 13.15
CA ILE A 231 -5.38 6.62 11.75
C ILE A 231 -5.83 7.92 11.04
N ARG A 232 -5.26 8.14 9.85
CA ARG A 232 -5.63 9.23 8.92
C ARG A 232 -6.55 8.71 7.82
N GLY A 233 -7.02 9.59 6.92
CA GLY A 233 -7.92 9.22 5.84
C GLY A 233 -7.41 8.09 4.94
N GLY A 234 -6.08 7.96 4.78
CA GLY A 234 -5.46 6.83 4.08
C GLY A 234 -5.75 5.45 4.69
N GLY A 235 -6.07 5.39 5.99
CA GLY A 235 -6.37 4.13 6.67
C GLY A 235 -7.63 3.45 6.15
N LEU A 236 -8.63 4.19 5.66
CA LEU A 236 -9.80 3.62 5.00
C LEU A 236 -9.42 2.86 3.72
N LEU A 237 -8.48 3.43 2.94
CA LEU A 237 -7.99 2.81 1.71
C LEU A 237 -7.19 1.54 2.03
N LYS A 238 -6.33 1.61 3.05
CA LYS A 238 -5.57 0.44 3.52
C LYS A 238 -6.48 -0.66 4.08
N TYR A 239 -7.48 -0.30 4.88
CA TYR A 239 -8.49 -1.24 5.38
C TYR A 239 -9.21 -1.95 4.24
N SER A 240 -9.68 -1.20 3.24
CA SER A 240 -10.37 -1.77 2.08
C SER A 240 -9.45 -2.71 1.28
N ASN A 241 -8.15 -2.42 1.21
CA ASN A 241 -7.16 -3.30 0.57
C ASN A 241 -6.95 -4.60 1.38
N LEU A 242 -6.88 -4.50 2.71
CA LEU A 242 -6.81 -5.68 3.58
C LEU A 242 -8.02 -6.60 3.37
N LEU A 243 -9.23 -6.05 3.30
CA LEU A 243 -10.46 -6.81 3.05
C LEU A 243 -10.42 -7.59 1.72
N VAL A 244 -9.94 -6.97 0.64
CA VAL A 244 -9.82 -7.61 -0.69
C VAL A 244 -8.75 -8.71 -0.70
N ARG A 245 -7.80 -8.66 0.24
CA ARG A 245 -6.75 -9.68 0.42
C ARG A 245 -7.13 -10.77 1.42
N ASP A 246 -8.42 -10.94 1.66
CA ASP A 246 -9.05 -11.90 2.57
C ASP A 246 -8.74 -11.69 4.05
N PHE A 247 -8.32 -10.49 4.45
CA PHE A 247 -8.24 -10.17 5.87
C PHE A 247 -9.62 -9.90 6.44
N LYS A 248 -9.83 -10.30 7.69
CA LYS A 248 -11.10 -10.17 8.40
C LYS A 248 -10.92 -9.39 9.69
N PRO A 249 -11.92 -8.65 10.17
CA PRO A 249 -11.82 -7.99 11.46
C PRO A 249 -11.56 -8.98 12.60
N ALA A 250 -10.67 -8.65 13.52
CA ALA A 250 -10.46 -9.48 14.72
C ALA A 250 -11.70 -9.48 15.64
N CYS A 251 -12.47 -8.39 15.63
CA CYS A 251 -13.69 -8.22 16.42
C CYS A 251 -14.76 -7.44 15.62
N GLU A 252 -15.91 -8.08 15.38
CA GLU A 252 -17.04 -7.50 14.62
C GLU A 252 -17.69 -6.29 15.33
N ALA A 253 -17.68 -6.25 16.66
CA ALA A 253 -18.23 -5.12 17.40
C ALA A 253 -17.33 -3.87 17.29
N GLU A 254 -16.03 -4.05 17.40
CA GLU A 254 -15.05 -2.96 17.34
C GLU A 254 -14.91 -2.39 15.93
N ILE A 255 -14.97 -3.25 14.90
CA ILE A 255 -14.74 -2.82 13.52
C ILE A 255 -15.81 -1.85 13.03
N LYS A 256 -17.06 -1.97 13.46
CA LYS A 256 -18.12 -1.00 13.11
C LYS A 256 -17.84 0.38 13.67
N THR A 257 -17.17 0.48 14.80
CA THR A 257 -16.71 1.77 15.33
C THR A 257 -15.51 2.28 14.55
N LEU A 258 -14.57 1.38 14.21
CA LEU A 258 -13.38 1.74 13.45
C LEU A 258 -13.72 2.20 12.02
N GLU A 259 -14.63 1.52 11.32
CA GLU A 259 -15.09 1.92 9.98
C GLU A 259 -15.70 3.30 9.99
N ARG A 260 -16.56 3.61 10.97
CA ARG A 260 -17.15 4.95 11.14
C ARG A 260 -16.06 6.01 11.35
N TYR A 261 -15.05 5.69 12.15
CA TYR A 261 -13.92 6.58 12.38
C TYR A 261 -13.10 6.79 11.09
N MET A 262 -12.73 5.71 10.40
CA MET A 262 -11.96 5.76 9.15
C MET A 262 -12.69 6.52 8.04
N CYS A 263 -13.99 6.30 7.88
CA CYS A 263 -14.83 7.07 6.96
C CYS A 263 -14.81 8.55 7.33
N SER A 264 -15.10 8.89 8.59
CA SER A 264 -15.10 10.28 9.06
C SER A 264 -13.75 10.96 8.80
N ARG A 265 -12.64 10.27 9.12
CA ARG A 265 -11.29 10.78 8.89
C ARG A 265 -10.95 10.93 7.41
N PHE A 266 -11.44 10.04 6.55
CA PHE A 266 -11.27 10.16 5.09
C PHE A 266 -11.91 11.44 4.56
N PHE A 267 -13.13 11.76 4.97
CA PHE A 267 -13.81 12.99 4.53
C PHE A 267 -13.22 14.26 5.16
N ILE A 268 -12.70 14.19 6.38
CA ILE A 268 -12.00 15.32 7.01
C ILE A 268 -10.68 15.61 6.29
N ASP A 269 -9.92 14.57 5.95
CA ASP A 269 -8.61 14.72 5.32
C ASP A 269 -8.72 14.98 3.80
N PHE A 270 -9.83 14.60 3.16
CA PHE A 270 -10.12 14.80 1.73
C PHE A 270 -11.58 15.28 1.53
N PRO A 271 -11.87 16.56 1.79
CA PRO A 271 -13.24 17.07 1.76
C PRO A 271 -13.84 17.07 0.34
N ASP A 272 -13.03 17.35 -0.67
CA ASP A 272 -13.51 17.50 -2.06
C ASP A 272 -13.51 16.18 -2.83
N VAL A 273 -14.56 15.94 -3.62
CA VAL A 273 -14.69 14.72 -4.45
C VAL A 273 -13.52 14.56 -5.43
N THR A 274 -12.97 15.68 -5.94
CA THR A 274 -11.81 15.66 -6.84
C THR A 274 -10.53 15.22 -6.12
N GLU A 275 -10.34 15.62 -4.85
CA GLU A 275 -9.21 15.17 -4.05
C GLU A 275 -9.34 13.70 -3.67
N GLN A 276 -10.55 13.28 -3.30
CA GLN A 276 -10.87 11.88 -3.03
C GLN A 276 -10.56 11.01 -4.26
N GLN A 277 -11.02 11.42 -5.45
CA GLN A 277 -10.74 10.72 -6.70
C GLN A 277 -9.24 10.61 -6.95
N LYS A 278 -8.50 11.73 -6.92
CA LYS A 278 -7.03 11.74 -7.09
C LYS A 278 -6.33 10.81 -6.10
N LYS A 279 -6.81 10.78 -4.85
CA LYS A 279 -6.22 9.94 -3.80
C LYS A 279 -6.48 8.46 -4.06
N ILE A 280 -7.69 8.08 -4.45
CA ILE A 280 -8.05 6.70 -4.78
C ILE A 280 -7.32 6.26 -6.06
N GLU A 281 -7.27 7.08 -7.10
CA GLU A 281 -6.52 6.79 -8.34
C GLU A 281 -5.04 6.59 -8.05
N SER A 282 -4.43 7.43 -7.22
CA SER A 282 -3.05 7.25 -6.79
C SER A 282 -2.86 5.97 -5.98
N TYR A 283 -3.83 5.60 -5.14
CA TYR A 283 -3.76 4.36 -4.36
C TYR A 283 -3.83 3.13 -5.29
N LEU A 284 -4.75 3.12 -6.26
CA LEU A 284 -4.86 2.06 -7.25
C LEU A 284 -3.59 1.91 -8.08
N ARG A 285 -3.07 3.01 -8.62
CA ARG A 285 -1.84 3.00 -9.43
C ARG A 285 -0.65 2.49 -8.62
N ASN A 286 -0.59 2.83 -7.34
CA ASN A 286 0.51 2.37 -6.50
C ASN A 286 0.30 0.92 -6.12
N HIS A 287 -0.82 0.52 -5.49
CA HIS A 287 -0.95 -0.80 -4.86
C HIS A 287 -1.39 -1.94 -5.77
N PHE A 288 -1.95 -1.68 -6.95
CA PHE A 288 -2.54 -2.72 -7.83
C PHE A 288 -1.80 -2.85 -9.17
N ILE A 289 -0.49 -2.58 -9.20
CA ILE A 289 0.36 -2.80 -10.38
C ILE A 289 0.39 -4.29 -10.71
N GLY A 290 -0.05 -4.67 -11.91
CA GLY A 290 -0.14 -6.07 -12.33
C GLY A 290 -1.38 -6.81 -11.79
N GLU A 291 -2.19 -6.18 -10.92
CA GLU A 291 -3.39 -6.74 -10.32
C GLU A 291 -4.65 -6.03 -10.83
N GLU A 292 -4.76 -5.81 -12.15
CA GLU A 292 -5.85 -5.03 -12.75
C GLU A 292 -7.22 -5.56 -12.34
N LYS A 293 -7.44 -6.88 -12.41
CA LYS A 293 -8.72 -7.52 -12.05
C LYS A 293 -9.17 -7.19 -10.63
N SER A 294 -8.24 -7.12 -9.68
CA SER A 294 -8.51 -6.82 -8.27
C SER A 294 -8.90 -5.36 -8.01
N LYS A 295 -8.62 -4.42 -8.95
CA LYS A 295 -8.99 -3.00 -8.80
C LYS A 295 -10.50 -2.82 -8.70
N TYR A 296 -11.28 -3.59 -9.45
CA TYR A 296 -12.74 -3.54 -9.40
C TYR A 296 -13.25 -3.99 -8.03
N ASP A 297 -12.79 -5.15 -7.56
CA ASP A 297 -13.19 -5.70 -6.25
C ASP A 297 -12.82 -4.76 -5.10
N TYR A 298 -11.67 -4.11 -5.20
CA TYR A 298 -11.26 -3.07 -4.26
C TYR A 298 -12.18 -1.86 -4.26
N LEU A 299 -12.52 -1.31 -5.43
CA LEU A 299 -13.42 -0.17 -5.51
C LEU A 299 -14.81 -0.51 -5.00
N MET A 300 -15.31 -1.71 -5.27
CA MET A 300 -16.59 -2.19 -4.76
C MET A 300 -16.58 -2.42 -3.25
N THR A 301 -15.46 -2.92 -2.70
CA THR A 301 -15.25 -3.06 -1.26
C THR A 301 -15.24 -1.68 -0.58
N LEU A 302 -14.45 -0.74 -1.10
CA LEU A 302 -14.39 0.63 -0.59
C LEU A 302 -15.77 1.31 -0.64
N ARG A 303 -16.50 1.15 -1.75
CA ARG A 303 -17.88 1.64 -1.90
C ARG A 303 -18.80 1.05 -0.85
N GLY A 304 -18.69 -0.25 -0.57
CA GLY A 304 -19.46 -0.97 0.45
C GLY A 304 -19.25 -0.38 1.85
N VAL A 305 -17.98 -0.22 2.25
CA VAL A 305 -17.61 0.36 3.56
C VAL A 305 -18.11 1.80 3.68
N VAL A 306 -17.90 2.64 2.67
CA VAL A 306 -18.38 4.04 2.66
C VAL A 306 -19.91 4.10 2.76
N ASN A 307 -20.63 3.21 2.06
CA ASN A 307 -22.09 3.20 2.08
C ASN A 307 -22.66 2.80 3.45
N GLN A 308 -22.07 1.80 4.11
CA GLN A 308 -22.57 1.25 5.38
C GLN A 308 -22.16 2.09 6.60
N SER A 309 -20.96 2.66 6.59
CA SER A 309 -20.33 3.19 7.80
C SER A 309 -20.18 4.72 7.82
N THR A 310 -20.72 5.41 6.81
CA THR A 310 -20.84 6.89 6.83
C THR A 310 -22.10 7.33 7.57
N VAL A 311 -21.93 7.98 8.73
CA VAL A 311 -23.04 8.41 9.62
C VAL A 311 -23.34 9.90 9.53
N CYS A 312 -22.32 10.77 9.67
CA CYS A 312 -22.53 12.20 9.93
C CYS A 312 -22.45 13.12 8.68
N LEU A 313 -22.20 12.57 7.49
CA LEU A 313 -22.16 13.38 6.27
C LEU A 313 -23.56 13.78 5.81
N MET A 314 -23.64 14.93 5.14
CA MET A 314 -24.82 15.26 4.35
C MET A 314 -25.01 14.15 3.30
N GLY A 315 -26.24 13.65 3.16
CA GLY A 315 -26.53 12.56 2.22
C GLY A 315 -26.07 12.84 0.78
N HIS A 316 -25.90 14.11 0.42
CA HIS A 316 -25.33 14.56 -0.84
C HIS A 316 -23.85 14.20 -1.00
N GLU A 317 -22.98 14.55 -0.05
CA GLU A 317 -21.52 14.28 -0.12
C GLU A 317 -21.26 12.78 -0.23
N ARG A 318 -21.94 12.00 0.61
CA ARG A 318 -21.89 10.53 0.54
C ARG A 318 -22.28 10.01 -0.85
N ARG A 319 -23.37 10.52 -1.43
CA ARG A 319 -23.80 10.12 -2.79
C ARG A 319 -22.79 10.52 -3.85
N GLN A 320 -22.18 11.70 -3.76
CA GLN A 320 -21.15 12.13 -4.70
C GLN A 320 -19.94 11.19 -4.69
N THR A 321 -19.42 10.85 -3.50
CA THR A 321 -18.31 9.91 -3.36
C THR A 321 -18.66 8.51 -3.83
N LEU A 322 -19.85 7.99 -3.47
CA LEU A 322 -20.29 6.68 -3.94
C LEU A 322 -20.44 6.63 -5.47
N ASN A 323 -20.98 7.69 -6.08
CA ASN A 323 -21.10 7.79 -7.54
C ASN A 323 -19.72 7.87 -8.20
N MET A 324 -18.80 8.66 -7.66
CA MET A 324 -17.43 8.76 -8.16
C MET A 324 -16.71 7.40 -8.11
N ILE A 325 -16.78 6.68 -6.99
CA ILE A 325 -16.21 5.32 -6.87
C ILE A 325 -16.87 4.36 -7.87
N THR A 326 -18.20 4.46 -8.07
CA THR A 326 -18.91 3.62 -9.04
C THR A 326 -18.43 3.88 -10.47
N LEU A 327 -18.28 5.15 -10.87
CA LEU A 327 -17.78 5.50 -12.20
C LEU A 327 -16.33 5.03 -12.42
N MET A 328 -15.48 5.14 -11.40
CA MET A 328 -14.11 4.58 -11.44
C MET A 328 -14.14 3.06 -11.63
N ALA A 329 -15.02 2.35 -10.93
CA ALA A 329 -15.13 0.89 -11.04
C ALA A 329 -15.60 0.47 -12.44
N LEU A 330 -16.57 1.19 -13.02
CA LEU A 330 -17.03 0.96 -14.39
C LEU A 330 -15.94 1.24 -15.42
N LYS A 331 -15.13 2.30 -15.21
CA LYS A 331 -13.98 2.60 -16.07
C LYS A 331 -12.95 1.46 -16.04
N VAL A 332 -12.61 0.97 -14.86
CA VAL A 332 -11.70 -0.18 -14.69
C VAL A 332 -12.23 -1.43 -15.39
N LEU A 333 -13.53 -1.71 -15.31
CA LEU A 333 -14.16 -2.82 -16.04
C LEU A 333 -14.08 -2.63 -17.57
N GLY A 334 -14.30 -1.41 -18.06
CA GLY A 334 -14.20 -1.08 -19.48
C GLY A 334 -12.78 -1.21 -20.02
N GLU A 335 -11.77 -0.72 -19.28
CA GLU A 335 -10.35 -0.82 -19.64
C GLU A 335 -9.84 -2.27 -19.66
N GLN A 336 -10.47 -3.17 -18.91
CA GLN A 336 -10.13 -4.60 -18.88
C GLN A 336 -10.69 -5.40 -20.06
N ASN A 337 -11.39 -4.75 -21.01
CA ASN A 337 -12.13 -5.44 -22.08
C ASN A 337 -13.05 -6.55 -21.53
N ILE A 338 -13.84 -6.18 -20.52
CA ILE A 338 -15.19 -6.75 -20.35
C ILE A 338 -16.22 -5.69 -20.78
N LEU A 339 -15.93 -4.90 -21.81
CA LEU A 339 -16.94 -4.25 -22.64
C LEU A 339 -16.40 -4.44 -24.06
N PRO A 340 -17.16 -5.04 -24.98
CA PRO A 340 -16.64 -5.32 -26.31
C PRO A 340 -16.21 -4.01 -26.99
N ASN A 341 -15.15 -4.06 -27.77
CA ASN A 341 -14.60 -2.94 -28.54
C ASN A 341 -15.71 -2.32 -29.40
N THR A 342 -15.94 -1.01 -29.32
CA THR A 342 -17.07 -0.29 -29.97
C THR A 342 -17.14 -0.43 -31.49
N ASP A 343 -16.08 -0.93 -32.11
CA ASP A 343 -15.96 -1.01 -33.55
C ASP A 343 -16.65 -2.26 -34.15
N ASN A 344 -17.07 -3.24 -33.32
CA ASN A 344 -17.80 -4.45 -33.77
C ASN A 344 -18.70 -5.08 -32.67
N ILE A 345 -19.42 -4.28 -31.87
CA ILE A 345 -20.38 -4.81 -30.89
C ILE A 345 -21.74 -5.02 -31.57
N SER A 346 -22.20 -6.26 -31.70
CA SER A 346 -23.61 -6.51 -31.96
C SER A 346 -24.42 -6.26 -30.68
N ASN A 347 -25.63 -5.72 -30.78
CA ASN A 347 -26.52 -5.52 -29.62
C ASN A 347 -26.67 -6.79 -28.76
N GLU A 348 -26.64 -7.96 -29.38
CA GLU A 348 -26.69 -9.26 -28.72
C GLU A 348 -25.48 -9.49 -27.79
N SER A 349 -24.26 -9.19 -28.26
CA SER A 349 -23.04 -9.35 -27.47
C SER A 349 -23.01 -8.41 -26.25
N ALA A 350 -23.55 -7.19 -26.39
CA ALA A 350 -23.70 -6.26 -25.27
C ALA A 350 -24.73 -6.76 -24.25
N ILE A 351 -25.88 -7.26 -24.72
CA ILE A 351 -26.93 -7.83 -23.86
C ILE A 351 -26.39 -9.01 -23.06
N ASP A 352 -25.70 -9.94 -23.71
CA ASP A 352 -25.15 -11.13 -23.04
C ASP A 352 -24.05 -10.78 -22.04
N PHE A 353 -23.25 -9.76 -22.33
CA PHE A 353 -22.31 -9.20 -21.36
C PHE A 353 -23.05 -8.71 -20.11
N TYR A 354 -24.04 -7.83 -20.23
CA TYR A 354 -24.75 -7.28 -19.07
C TYR A 354 -25.54 -8.37 -18.30
N ARG A 355 -26.11 -9.37 -18.99
CA ARG A 355 -26.75 -10.53 -18.35
C ARG A 355 -25.81 -11.30 -17.43
N LYS A 356 -24.54 -11.51 -17.82
CA LYS A 356 -23.54 -12.17 -16.97
C LYS A 356 -23.30 -11.42 -15.66
N PHE A 357 -23.51 -10.10 -15.64
CA PHE A 357 -23.40 -9.29 -14.43
C PHE A 357 -24.71 -9.12 -13.68
N GLY A 358 -25.75 -9.90 -14.00
CA GLY A 358 -27.03 -9.92 -13.30
C GLY A 358 -27.94 -8.74 -13.65
N PHE A 359 -27.76 -8.11 -14.82
CA PHE A 359 -28.72 -7.18 -15.38
C PHE A 359 -29.75 -7.93 -16.23
N GLU A 360 -31.01 -7.51 -16.12
CA GLU A 360 -32.12 -8.06 -16.89
C GLU A 360 -32.69 -6.97 -17.80
N ILE A 361 -33.17 -7.35 -19.00
CA ILE A 361 -33.90 -6.42 -19.86
C ILE A 361 -35.29 -6.23 -19.25
N ILE A 362 -35.61 -5.01 -18.85
CA ILE A 362 -36.90 -4.66 -18.24
C ILE A 362 -37.86 -3.99 -19.22
N GLU A 363 -37.32 -3.38 -20.28
CA GLU A 363 -38.10 -2.62 -21.26
C GLU A 363 -37.34 -2.58 -22.58
N THR A 364 -38.06 -2.53 -23.70
CA THR A 364 -37.49 -2.22 -25.01
C THR A 364 -38.18 -0.97 -25.54
N LYS A 365 -37.43 0.13 -25.62
CA LYS A 365 -37.93 1.40 -26.14
C LYS A 365 -37.83 1.42 -27.66
N LYS A 366 -39.00 1.48 -28.30
CA LYS A 366 -39.09 1.57 -29.76
C LYS A 366 -38.65 2.95 -30.26
N ASN A 367 -37.94 3.01 -31.38
CA ASN A 367 -37.48 4.25 -32.02
C ASN A 367 -36.71 5.20 -31.09
N TYR A 368 -35.94 4.64 -30.16
CA TYR A 368 -35.09 5.42 -29.26
C TYR A 368 -33.99 6.15 -30.03
N TYR A 369 -33.36 5.48 -30.99
CA TYR A 369 -32.34 6.06 -31.87
C TYR A 369 -32.98 6.60 -33.15
N LYS A 370 -32.90 7.92 -33.35
CA LYS A 370 -33.56 8.59 -34.48
C LYS A 370 -32.80 8.49 -35.81
N ARG A 371 -31.58 7.97 -35.80
CA ARG A 371 -30.63 8.05 -36.93
C ARG A 371 -29.78 6.79 -37.13
N ILE A 372 -30.10 5.70 -36.43
CA ILE A 372 -29.32 4.46 -36.42
C ILE A 372 -30.31 3.30 -36.46
N GLU A 373 -30.03 2.26 -37.26
CA GLU A 373 -30.80 1.01 -37.27
C GLU A 373 -29.99 -0.15 -36.65
N PRO A 374 -30.61 -0.99 -35.79
CA PRO A 374 -32.00 -0.92 -35.35
C PRO A 374 -32.25 0.27 -34.39
N ALA A 375 -33.39 0.94 -34.56
CA ALA A 375 -33.73 2.15 -33.83
C ALA A 375 -34.18 1.90 -32.37
N ASP A 376 -34.42 0.64 -32.01
CA ASP A 376 -34.92 0.22 -30.71
C ASP A 376 -33.78 0.04 -29.70
N ALA A 377 -34.02 0.36 -28.43
CA ALA A 377 -33.04 0.24 -27.36
C ALA A 377 -33.59 -0.57 -26.18
N HIS A 378 -32.81 -1.54 -25.70
CA HIS A 378 -33.13 -2.27 -24.47
C HIS A 378 -32.71 -1.46 -23.24
N VAL A 379 -33.59 -1.40 -22.25
CA VAL A 379 -33.29 -0.88 -20.91
C VAL A 379 -32.92 -2.07 -20.04
N LEU A 380 -31.68 -2.09 -19.57
CA LEU A 380 -31.17 -3.13 -18.68
C LEU A 380 -31.11 -2.61 -17.24
N GLN A 381 -31.65 -3.38 -16.30
CA GLN A 381 -31.67 -3.04 -14.88
C GLN A 381 -31.15 -4.21 -14.05
N LYS A 382 -30.32 -3.90 -13.05
CA LYS A 382 -29.90 -4.84 -12.01
C LYS A 382 -30.50 -4.43 -10.68
N ASN A 383 -31.31 -5.30 -10.10
CA ASN A 383 -31.88 -5.07 -8.77
C ASN A 383 -30.83 -5.36 -7.70
N LEU A 384 -30.47 -4.34 -6.92
CA LEU A 384 -29.44 -4.44 -5.87
C LEU A 384 -30.02 -4.81 -4.49
N LYS A 385 -31.23 -5.42 -4.44
CA LYS A 385 -31.82 -5.83 -3.16
C LYS A 385 -31.21 -7.15 -2.70
N VAL A 386 -30.65 -7.15 -1.49
CA VAL A 386 -30.41 -8.36 -0.70
C VAL A 386 -31.75 -9.07 -0.51
N PRO A 387 -31.83 -10.41 -0.61
CA PRO A 387 -33.08 -11.13 -0.35
C PRO A 387 -33.54 -10.81 1.08
N SER A 388 -34.56 -9.97 1.19
CA SER A 388 -35.33 -9.80 2.41
C SER A 388 -35.95 -11.15 2.71
N GLY A 389 -35.54 -11.73 3.85
CA GLY A 389 -36.02 -13.01 4.34
C GLY A 389 -37.54 -13.09 4.30
N GLN A 390 -38.00 -14.30 4.04
CA GLN A 390 -39.38 -14.73 4.20
C GLN A 390 -39.94 -14.19 5.53
N ASN A 391 -40.90 -13.28 5.44
CA ASN A 391 -41.81 -13.00 6.55
C ASN A 391 -42.68 -14.23 6.76
N ALA A 392 -42.17 -15.21 7.51
CA ALA A 392 -42.99 -16.22 8.15
C ALA A 392 -43.71 -15.54 9.32
N ASN A 393 -44.83 -14.88 9.04
CA ASN A 393 -45.90 -14.58 10.00
C ASN A 393 -47.08 -13.92 9.28
N ALA A 394 -47.91 -14.74 8.64
CA ALA A 394 -49.34 -14.50 8.43
C ALA A 394 -49.98 -15.71 7.71
N GLN A 395 -50.11 -16.85 8.39
CA GLN A 395 -51.21 -17.76 8.09
C GLN A 395 -52.41 -17.31 8.93
N LYS A 396 -53.26 -16.47 8.35
CA LYS A 396 -54.66 -16.38 8.77
C LYS A 396 -55.39 -17.52 8.06
N THR A 397 -55.92 -18.41 8.89
CA THR A 397 -57.08 -19.25 8.61
C THR A 397 -58.17 -18.44 7.94
N ASP A 398 -58.74 -18.98 6.86
CA ASP A 398 -60.18 -18.94 6.58
C ASP A 398 -60.52 -19.96 5.48
N ASN A 399 -61.29 -20.98 5.90
CA ASN A 399 -62.14 -21.96 5.21
C ASN A 399 -61.61 -22.74 4.00
#